data_AF-A0A8I0H7F5-F1
#
_entry.id   AF-A0A8I0H7F5-F1
#
_cell.length_a   1.000
_cell.length_b   1.000
_cell.length_c   1.000
_cell.angle_alpha   90.00
_cell.angle_beta   90.00
_cell.angle_gamma   90.00
#
_symmetry.space_group_name_H-M   'P 1'
#
loop_
_entity.id
_entity.type
_entity.pdbx_description
1 polymer ?
#
loop_
_entity_poly.entity_id
_entity_poly.type
_entity_poly.pdbx_seq_one_letter_code
_entity_poly.pdbx_strand_id
1 'polypeptide(L)' 'EQGQPISIGEGCFIGARATILKGVTIGSGSVVAAGAVVTRDVPPGCLAIGNPAVNKPLPERLKHPRETQKAICP' A
#
# COMPACT_ATOMS: atom_id res chain seq x y z
N GLU A 1 -0.42 7.31 25.65
CA GLU A 1 -0.17 6.61 24.37
C GLU A 1 -0.70 7.45 23.22
N GLN A 2 0.16 7.89 22.28
CA GLN A 2 -0.27 8.71 21.14
C GLN A 2 -0.38 7.83 19.89
N GLY A 3 -1.47 7.07 19.80
CA GLY A 3 -1.89 6.38 18.59
C GLY A 3 -2.57 7.38 17.66
N GLN A 4 -1.94 7.69 16.53
CA GLN A 4 -2.61 8.40 15.45
C GLN A 4 -3.29 7.38 14.54
N PRO A 5 -4.55 7.60 14.14
CA PRO A 5 -5.29 6.66 13.30
C PRO A 5 -4.58 6.45 11.96
N ILE A 6 -4.74 5.26 11.40
CA ILE A 6 -4.25 4.91 10.06
C ILE A 6 -5.49 4.81 9.17
N SER A 7 -5.49 5.55 8.07
CA SER A 7 -6.60 5.58 7.13
C SER A 7 -6.25 4.76 5.90
N ILE A 8 -7.08 3.78 5.54
CA ILE A 8 -6.88 2.93 4.36
C ILE A 8 -8.04 3.14 3.41
N GLY A 9 -7.75 3.60 2.20
CA GLY A 9 -8.74 3.81 1.14
C GLY A 9 -9.30 2.50 0.57
N GLU A 10 -10.35 2.63 -0.23
CA GLU A 10 -11.02 1.48 -0.85
C GLU A 10 -10.12 0.78 -1.89
N GLY A 11 -10.19 -0.54 -1.95
CA GLY A 11 -9.47 -1.34 -2.94
C GLY A 11 -7.94 -1.35 -2.76
N CYS A 12 -7.44 -0.97 -1.59
CA CYS A 12 -6.02 -1.08 -1.27
C CYS A 12 -5.61 -2.54 -1.08
N PHE A 13 -4.41 -2.89 -1.52
CA PHE A 13 -3.82 -4.20 -1.26
C PHE A 13 -2.63 -4.06 -0.32
N ILE A 14 -2.66 -4.77 0.81
CA ILE A 14 -1.57 -4.76 1.79
C ILE A 14 -0.84 -6.11 1.72
N GLY A 15 0.39 -6.07 1.22
CA GLY A 15 1.24 -7.25 1.11
C GLY A 15 1.63 -7.81 2.49
N ALA A 16 1.92 -9.11 2.52
CA ALA A 16 2.30 -9.81 3.73
C ALA A 16 3.49 -9.13 4.45
N ARG A 17 3.43 -9.04 5.78
CA ARG A 17 4.48 -8.43 6.62
C ARG A 17 4.74 -6.93 6.32
N ALA A 18 3.83 -6.24 5.63
CA ALA A 18 3.90 -4.79 5.54
C ALA A 18 3.68 -4.16 6.94
N THR A 19 4.42 -3.11 7.24
CA THR A 19 4.30 -2.33 8.48
C THR A 19 3.90 -0.90 8.12
N ILE A 20 2.79 -0.42 8.69
CA ILE A 20 2.31 0.95 8.46
C ILE A 20 2.46 1.73 9.78
N LEU A 21 3.18 2.86 9.74
CA LEU A 21 3.35 3.69 10.92
C LEU A 21 2.08 4.50 11.23
N LYS A 22 1.95 4.91 12.49
CA LYS A 22 0.83 5.72 12.99
C LYS A 22 0.69 7.04 12.20
N GLY A 23 -0.55 7.48 11.97
CA GLY A 23 -0.85 8.75 11.30
C GLY A 23 -0.72 8.73 9.77
N VAL A 24 -0.44 7.56 9.19
CA VAL A 24 -0.33 7.40 7.73
C VAL A 24 -1.70 7.20 7.08
N THR A 25 -1.88 7.84 5.93
CA THR A 25 -3.02 7.63 5.03
C THR A 25 -2.58 6.90 3.77
N ILE A 26 -3.27 5.80 3.44
CA ILE A 26 -3.12 5.05 2.20
C ILE A 26 -4.29 5.40 1.29
N GLY A 27 -4.01 6.05 0.16
CA GLY A 27 -5.03 6.40 -0.83
C GLY A 27 -5.62 5.17 -1.53
N SER A 28 -6.86 5.30 -2.02
CA SER A 28 -7.61 4.22 -2.68
C SER A 28 -6.86 3.61 -3.87
N GLY A 29 -7.01 2.30 -4.06
CA GLY A 29 -6.36 1.54 -5.14
C GLY A 29 -4.83 1.45 -5.02
N SER A 30 -4.26 1.82 -3.87
CA SER A 30 -2.81 1.72 -3.65
C SER A 30 -2.40 0.32 -3.19
N VAL A 31 -1.17 -0.04 -3.53
CA VAL A 31 -0.60 -1.35 -3.23
C VAL A 31 0.60 -1.17 -2.33
N VAL A 32 0.59 -1.82 -1.17
CA VAL A 32 1.75 -1.90 -0.28
C VAL A 32 2.42 -3.25 -0.52
N ALA A 33 3.69 -3.26 -0.90
CA ALA A 33 4.40 -4.50 -1.16
C ALA A 33 4.68 -5.30 0.12
N ALA A 34 4.87 -6.60 -0.04
CA ALA A 34 5.25 -7.46 1.07
C ALA A 34 6.57 -6.99 1.71
N GLY A 35 6.59 -6.92 3.04
CA GLY A 35 7.74 -6.44 3.81
C GLY A 35 8.04 -4.93 3.73
N ALA A 36 7.15 -4.13 3.11
CA ALA A 36 7.34 -2.68 3.05
C ALA A 36 7.08 -2.01 4.41
N VAL A 37 7.83 -0.95 4.73
CA VAL A 37 7.64 -0.15 5.95
C VAL A 37 7.20 1.26 5.58
N VAL A 38 5.91 1.52 5.67
CA VAL A 38 5.27 2.77 5.25
C VAL A 38 5.45 3.81 6.34
N THR A 39 6.30 4.80 6.06
CA THR A 39 6.64 5.88 6.99
C THR A 39 5.98 7.22 6.65
N ARG A 40 5.34 7.33 5.49
CA ARG A 40 4.70 8.54 4.95
C ARG A 40 3.44 8.16 4.19
N ASP A 41 2.57 9.14 3.96
CA ASP A 41 1.34 8.96 3.21
C ASP A 41 1.58 8.42 1.80
N VAL A 42 0.69 7.54 1.36
CA VAL A 42 0.72 6.92 0.04
C VAL A 42 -0.41 7.55 -0.79
N PRO A 43 -0.10 8.24 -1.89
CA PRO A 43 -1.12 8.78 -2.79
C PRO A 43 -2.03 7.66 -3.31
N PRO A 44 -3.26 7.95 -3.75
CA PRO A 44 -4.12 6.98 -4.40
C PRO A 44 -3.48 6.47 -5.69
N GLY A 45 -3.63 5.18 -5.98
CA GLY A 45 -3.02 4.57 -7.16
C GLY A 45 -1.48 4.64 -7.14
N CYS A 46 -0.85 4.50 -5.98
CA CYS A 46 0.60 4.33 -5.84
C CYS A 46 1.00 2.96 -5.26
N LEU A 47 2.19 2.50 -5.66
CA LEU A 47 2.84 1.29 -5.15
C LEU A 47 3.89 1.70 -4.11
N ALA A 48 3.69 1.31 -2.85
CA ALA A 48 4.64 1.53 -1.76
C ALA A 48 5.55 0.30 -1.58
N ILE A 49 6.86 0.46 -1.82
CA ILE A 49 7.85 -0.63 -1.77
C ILE A 49 9.07 -0.28 -0.91
N GLY A 50 9.62 -1.29 -0.22
CA GLY A 50 10.89 -1.18 0.52
C GLY A 50 10.74 -0.72 1.98
N ASN A 51 11.89 -0.61 2.65
CA ASN A 51 12.01 -0.15 4.03
C ASN A 51 13.18 0.86 4.12
N PRO A 52 12.93 2.17 4.27
CA PRO A 52 11.62 2.82 4.32
C PRO A 52 10.89 2.80 2.96
N ALA A 53 9.55 2.79 2.98
CA ALA A 53 8.75 2.65 1.76
C ALA A 53 8.90 3.88 0.85
N VAL A 54 9.10 3.61 -0.44
CA VAL A 54 9.14 4.60 -1.51
C VAL A 54 7.91 4.42 -2.40
N ASN A 55 7.22 5.53 -2.65
CA ASN A 55 6.04 5.57 -3.52
C ASN A 55 6.48 5.55 -4.98
N LYS A 56 6.06 4.53 -5.72
CA LYS A 56 6.20 4.44 -7.18
C LYS A 56 4.84 4.47 -7.85
N PRO A 57 4.74 4.97 -9.10
CA PRO A 57 3.52 4.82 -9.89
C PRO A 57 3.19 3.32 -10.04
N LEU A 58 1.90 2.95 -9.98
CA LEU A 58 1.54 1.56 -10.25
C LEU A 58 1.91 1.21 -11.70
N PRO A 59 2.68 0.12 -11.92
CA PRO A 59 2.79 -0.46 -13.25
C PRO A 59 1.41 -0.86 -13.78
N GLU A 60 1.20 -0.80 -15.09
CA GLU A 60 -0.12 -0.99 -15.71
C GLU A 60 -0.80 -2.32 -15.33
N ARG A 61 -0.03 -3.37 -15.10
CA ARG A 61 -0.53 -4.68 -14.64
C ARG A 61 -1.22 -4.64 -13.27
N LEU A 62 -0.95 -3.63 -12.44
CA LEU A 62 -1.54 -3.48 -11.12
C LEU A 62 -2.74 -2.51 -11.12
N LYS A 63 -3.05 -1.85 -12.25
CA LYS A 63 -4.19 -0.91 -12.38
C LYS A 63 -5.56 -1.61 -12.29
N HIS A 64 -5.61 -2.93 -12.44
CA HIS A 64 -6.84 -3.74 -12.40
C HIS A 64 -6.87 -4.58 -11.10
N PRO A 65 -7.30 -4.01 -9.96
CA PRO A 65 -7.11 -4.62 -8.64
C PRO A 65 -7.71 -6.03 -8.48
N ARG A 66 -8.80 -6.35 -9.19
CA ARG A 66 -9.43 -7.69 -9.14
C ARG A 66 -8.59 -8.77 -9.84
N GLU A 67 -7.94 -8.40 -10.93
CA GLU A 67 -7.12 -9.31 -11.76
C GLU A 67 -5.72 -9.44 -11.16
N THR A 68 -5.22 -8.35 -10.60
CA THR A 68 -3.98 -8.31 -9.83
C THR A 68 -4.04 -9.14 -8.55
N GLN A 69 -5.15 -9.13 -7.80
CA GLN A 69 -5.31 -9.99 -6.62
C GLN A 69 -5.20 -11.49 -6.95
N LYS A 70 -5.69 -11.89 -8.13
CA LYS A 70 -5.50 -13.25 -8.69
C LYS A 70 -4.07 -13.55 -9.14
N ALA A 71 -3.29 -12.53 -9.50
CA ALA A 71 -1.91 -12.68 -9.96
C ALA A 71 -0.87 -12.67 -8.82
N ILE A 72 -1.19 -12.04 -7.68
CA ILE A 72 -0.30 -11.95 -6.51
C ILE A 72 -0.48 -13.16 -5.58
N CYS A 73 -1.71 -13.69 -5.45
CA CYS A 73 -2.00 -14.88 -4.67
C CYS A 73 -2.22 -16.06 -5.64
N PRO A 74 -1.23 -16.95 -5.85
CA PRO A 74 -1.46 -18.21 -6.56
C PRO A 74 -2.42 -19.14 -5.81
#